data_AF-A0A4V3KX88-F1
#
_entry.id   AF-A0A4V3KX88-F1
#
_cell.length_a   1.000
_cell.length_b   1.000
_cell.length_c   1.000
_cell.angle_alpha   90.00
_cell.angle_beta   90.00
_cell.angle_gamma   90.00
#
_symmetry.space_group_name_H-M   'P 1'
#
loop_
_entity.id
_entity.type
_entity.pdbx_description
1 polymer ?
#
loop_
_entity_poly.entity_id
_entity_poly.type
_entity_poly.pdbx_seq_one_letter_code
_entity_poly.pdbx_strand_id
1 'polypeptide(L)'
;LTKGVSVDNTVKGKKERIGRMLQMHANSRADVEEAFAGDIVALAGLKDTTTGDTLCDPLHPVILERMEFPDPVIQIAIEPKTKNDQEKMGLALHRLAA
;
A
#
# COMPACT_ATOMS: atom_id res chain seq x y z
N LEU A 1 -1.43 13.28 -11.54
CA LEU A 1 -1.68 13.14 -10.08
C LEU A 1 -0.94 14.28 -9.38
N THR A 2 -1.63 15.11 -8.62
CA THR A 2 -1.01 16.27 -7.94
C THR A 2 -1.11 16.14 -6.43
N LYS A 3 -0.15 16.68 -5.69
CA LYS A 3 -0.17 16.67 -4.23
C LYS A 3 -1.42 17.34 -3.67
N GLY A 4 -2.02 16.73 -2.65
CA GLY A 4 -3.19 17.25 -1.95
C GLY A 4 -4.53 16.82 -2.54
N VAL A 5 -4.54 16.22 -3.73
CA VAL A 5 -5.76 15.70 -4.39
C VAL A 5 -6.33 14.51 -3.61
N SER A 6 -7.65 14.36 -3.67
CA SER A 6 -8.36 13.18 -3.15
C SER A 6 -8.68 12.24 -4.30
N VAL A 7 -8.34 10.97 -4.13
CA VAL A 7 -8.62 9.88 -5.07
C VAL A 7 -9.53 8.84 -4.40
N ASP A 8 -10.14 7.99 -5.20
CA ASP A 8 -10.95 6.88 -4.68
C ASP A 8 -10.20 5.56 -4.81
N ASN A 9 -10.13 4.81 -3.72
CA ASN A 9 -9.71 3.41 -3.72
C ASN A 9 -10.92 2.55 -4.07
N THR A 10 -11.08 2.25 -5.35
CA THR A 10 -12.25 1.51 -5.88
C THR A 10 -12.30 0.06 -5.42
N VAL A 11 -11.19 -0.48 -4.94
CA VAL A 11 -11.10 -1.82 -4.37
C VAL A 11 -11.76 -1.89 -2.99
N LYS A 12 -11.60 -0.85 -2.17
CA LYS A 12 -12.14 -0.80 -0.79
C LYS A 12 -13.29 0.18 -0.61
N GLY A 13 -13.64 0.95 -1.63
CA GLY A 13 -14.65 2.01 -1.58
C GLY A 13 -14.29 3.13 -0.59
N LYS A 14 -13.00 3.40 -0.42
CA LYS A 14 -12.48 4.38 0.53
C LYS A 14 -11.76 5.51 -0.20
N LYS A 15 -12.02 6.74 0.22
CA LYS A 15 -11.28 7.90 -0.29
C LYS A 15 -9.92 8.01 0.35
N GLU A 16 -8.90 8.20 -0.47
CA GLU A 16 -7.52 8.43 -0.06
C GLU A 16 -7.09 9.84 -0.45
N ARG A 17 -6.26 10.47 0.38
CA ARG A 17 -5.71 11.80 0.07
C ARG A 17 -4.23 11.67 -0.21
N ILE A 18 -3.83 12.15 -1.38
CA ILE A 18 -2.44 12.16 -1.79
C ILE A 18 -1.68 13.20 -0.97
N GLY A 19 -0.88 12.71 -0.03
CA GLY A 19 0.03 13.53 0.76
C GLY A 19 1.37 13.67 0.05
N ARG A 20 2.44 13.23 0.71
CA ARG A 20 3.80 13.34 0.19
C ARG A 20 4.05 12.29 -0.89
N MET A 21 4.54 12.72 -2.04
CA MET A 21 4.95 11.84 -3.14
C MET A 21 6.48 11.88 -3.30
N LEU A 22 7.06 10.71 -3.53
CA LEU A 22 8.51 10.53 -3.61
C LEU A 22 8.85 9.74 -4.87
N GLN A 23 9.82 10.23 -5.64
CA GLN A 23 10.45 9.45 -6.71
C GLN A 23 11.77 8.88 -6.20
N MET A 24 11.95 7.57 -6.39
CA MET A 24 13.14 6.84 -5.94
C MET A 24 14.17 6.81 -7.07
N HIS A 25 15.40 7.22 -6.76
CA HIS A 25 16.57 7.07 -7.61
C HIS A 25 17.55 6.06 -7.00
N ALA A 26 18.62 5.74 -7.72
CA ALA A 26 19.57 4.68 -7.31
C ALA A 26 20.12 4.85 -5.88
N ASN A 27 20.37 6.07 -5.43
CA ASN A 27 20.94 6.37 -4.10
C ASN A 27 20.26 7.56 -3.39
N SER A 28 19.18 8.08 -3.95
CA SER A 28 18.50 9.27 -3.43
C SER A 28 17.00 9.17 -3.63
N ARG A 29 16.27 10.01 -2.90
CA ARG A 29 14.82 10.18 -3.04
C ARG A 29 14.54 11.66 -3.30
N ALA A 30 13.68 11.94 -4.26
CA ALA A 30 13.24 13.28 -4.58
C ALA A 30 11.77 13.44 -4.21
N ASP A 31 11.44 14.52 -3.50
CA ASP A 31 10.05 14.91 -3.29
C ASP A 31 9.49 15.50 -4.59
N VAL A 32 8.33 15.00 -5.02
CA VAL A 32 7.66 15.46 -6.24
C VAL A 32 6.26 15.99 -5.90
N GLU A 33 5.84 17.04 -6.60
CA GLU A 33 4.54 17.68 -6.41
C GLU A 33 3.49 17.13 -7.39
N GLU A 34 3.93 16.57 -8.51
CA GLU A 34 3.08 16.00 -9.56
C GLU A 34 3.70 14.71 -10.12
N ALA A 35 2.84 13.80 -10.58
CA ALA A 35 3.21 12.57 -11.29
C ALA A 35 2.27 12.35 -12.49
N PHE A 36 2.80 11.87 -13.60
CA PHE A 36 2.09 11.65 -14.86
C PHE A 36 1.85 10.17 -15.14
N ALA A 37 1.04 9.89 -16.16
CA ALA A 37 0.79 8.52 -16.58
C ALA A 37 2.11 7.87 -17.06
N GLY A 38 2.41 6.68 -16.54
CA GLY A 38 3.67 5.97 -16.78
C GLY A 38 4.74 6.16 -15.70
N ASP A 39 4.57 7.14 -14.80
CA ASP A 39 5.50 7.34 -13.69
C ASP A 39 5.29 6.31 -12.59
N ILE A 40 6.39 5.88 -11.96
CA ILE A 40 6.38 5.04 -10.76
C ILE A 40 6.85 5.91 -9.59
N VAL A 41 5.94 6.17 -8.64
CA VAL A 41 6.18 7.01 -7.46
C VAL A 41 5.72 6.31 -6.19
N ALA A 42 6.35 6.64 -5.06
CA ALA A 42 5.92 6.21 -3.74
C ALA A 42 5.03 7.28 -3.10
N LEU A 43 3.87 6.84 -2.58
CA LEU A 43 2.93 7.69 -1.84
C LEU A 43 3.06 7.42 -0.35
N ALA A 44 3.35 8.45 0.45
CA ALA A 44 3.48 8.30 1.89
C ALA A 44 2.21 8.74 2.62
N GLY A 45 1.80 7.94 3.61
CA GLY A 45 0.70 8.28 4.52
C GLY A 45 -0.70 7.92 4.02
N LEU A 46 -0.82 6.97 3.09
CA LEU A 46 -2.12 6.37 2.75
C LEU A 46 -2.65 5.58 3.95
N LYS A 47 -3.97 5.57 4.14
CA LYS A 47 -4.59 4.97 5.32
C LYS A 47 -4.92 3.51 5.12
N ASP A 48 -5.65 3.21 4.04
CA ASP A 48 -6.25 1.91 3.81
C ASP A 48 -5.87 1.37 2.41
N THR A 49 -4.65 1.62 1.94
CA THR A 49 -4.20 1.11 0.62
C THR A 49 -3.21 -0.03 0.80
N THR A 50 -3.47 -1.14 0.10
CA THR A 50 -2.62 -2.34 0.08
C THR A 50 -2.17 -2.66 -1.34
N THR A 51 -1.23 -3.59 -1.49
CA THR A 51 -0.73 -3.99 -2.82
C THR A 51 -1.86 -4.55 -3.68
N GLY A 52 -1.95 -4.08 -4.93
CA GLY A 52 -3.00 -4.48 -5.89
C GLY A 52 -4.26 -3.62 -5.85
N ASP A 53 -4.35 -2.64 -4.95
CA ASP A 53 -5.45 -1.67 -4.94
C ASP A 53 -5.35 -0.70 -6.12
N THR A 54 -6.50 -0.28 -6.64
CA THR A 54 -6.58 0.76 -7.69
C THR A 54 -7.01 2.08 -7.07
N LEU A 55 -6.21 3.13 -7.29
CA LEU A 55 -6.56 4.51 -6.95
C LEU A 55 -6.93 5.27 -8.22
N CYS A 56 -8.14 5.82 -8.31
CA CYS A 56 -8.60 6.51 -9.51
C CYS A 56 -9.31 7.83 -9.20
N ASP A 57 -9.67 8.56 -10.27
CA ASP A 57 -10.55 9.73 -10.19
C ASP A 57 -11.94 9.30 -9.68
N PRO A 58 -12.48 9.93 -8.62
CA PRO A 58 -13.83 9.66 -8.13
C PRO A 58 -14.94 9.86 -9.17
N LEU A 59 -14.72 10.68 -10.20
CA LEU A 59 -15.69 10.90 -11.28
C LEU A 59 -15.64 9.82 -12.36
N HIS A 60 -14.54 9.06 -12.43
CA HIS A 60 -14.31 8.02 -13.43
C HIS A 60 -13.82 6.74 -12.74
N PRO A 61 -14.69 6.06 -11.97
CA PRO A 61 -14.29 4.89 -11.20
C PRO A 61 -13.88 3.74 -12.13
N VAL A 62 -12.69 3.21 -11.90
CA VAL A 62 -12.15 2.04 -12.60
C VAL A 62 -11.50 1.08 -11.61
N ILE A 63 -11.53 -0.21 -11.92
CA ILE A 63 -10.79 -1.25 -11.20
C ILE A 63 -9.83 -1.88 -12.21
N LEU A 64 -8.53 -1.81 -11.93
CA LEU A 64 -7.51 -2.46 -12.76
C LEU A 64 -7.42 -3.94 -12.40
N GLU A 65 -6.87 -4.73 -13.32
CA GLU A 65 -6.63 -6.15 -13.10
C GLU A 65 -5.73 -6.34 -11.87
N ARG A 66 -6.18 -7.19 -10.95
CA ARG A 66 -5.42 -7.50 -9.74
C ARG A 66 -4.40 -8.57 -10.03
N MET A 67 -3.25 -8.42 -9.38
CA MET A 67 -2.28 -9.51 -9.29
C MET A 67 -2.91 -10.68 -8.52
N GLU A 68 -2.91 -11.87 -9.12
CA GLU A 68 -3.22 -13.09 -8.39
C GLU A 68 -2.06 -13.40 -7.43
N PHE A 69 -2.37 -13.45 -6.13
CA PHE A 69 -1.41 -13.92 -5.14
C PHE A 69 -1.42 -15.45 -5.16
N PRO A 70 -0.29 -16.11 -5.47
CA PRO A 70 -0.23 -17.56 -5.51
C PRO A 70 -0.41 -18.14 -4.10
N ASP A 71 -1.00 -19.34 -4.02
CA ASP A 71 -1.12 -20.05 -2.76
C ASP A 71 0.27 -20.33 -2.15
N PRO A 72 0.45 -20.14 -0.83
CA PRO A 72 1.72 -20.39 -0.18
C PRO A 72 2.06 -21.87 -0.23
N VAL A 73 3.17 -22.20 -0.91
CA VAL A 73 3.65 -23.59 -1.05
C VAL A 73 4.49 -24.07 0.13
N ILE A 74 4.80 -23.19 1.09
CA ILE A 74 5.60 -23.48 2.28
C ILE A 74 4.82 -23.04 3.53
N GLN A 75 4.83 -23.88 4.55
CA GLN A 75 4.25 -23.58 5.87
C GLN A 75 5.28 -23.85 6.96
N ILE A 76 5.34 -22.98 7.96
CA ILE A 76 6.26 -23.09 9.10
C ILE A 76 5.48 -22.86 10.38
N ALA A 77 5.64 -23.75 11.36
CA ALA A 77 5.11 -23.55 12.71
C ALA A 77 6.05 -22.65 13.50
N ILE A 78 5.49 -21.65 14.18
CA ILE A 78 6.23 -20.71 15.04
C ILE A 78 5.57 -20.63 16.41
N GLU A 79 6.38 -20.58 17.46
CA GLU A 79 5.93 -20.44 18.84
C GLU A 79 6.65 -19.28 19.52
N PRO A 80 5.96 -18.49 20.36
CA PRO A 80 6.59 -17.38 21.07
C PRO A 80 7.51 -17.94 22.16
N LYS A 81 8.72 -17.41 22.26
CA LYS A 81 9.70 -17.86 23.28
C LYS A 81 9.21 -17.63 24.71
N THR A 82 8.42 -16.59 24.93
CA THR A 82 7.85 -16.26 26.24
C THR A 82 6.37 -15.96 26.13
N LYS A 83 5.62 -16.11 27.23
CA LYS A 83 4.19 -15.75 27.27
C LYS A 83 3.94 -14.28 26.91
N ASN A 84 4.84 -13.38 27.30
CA ASN A 84 4.74 -11.96 26.99
C ASN A 84 4.97 -11.65 25.49
N ASP A 85 5.66 -12.53 24.77
CA ASP A 85 5.89 -12.37 23.34
C ASP A 85 4.71 -12.84 22.48
N GLN A 86 3.73 -13.56 23.07
CA GLN A 86 2.57 -14.07 22.35
C GLN A 86 1.76 -12.93 21.71
N GLU A 87 1.46 -11.88 22.47
CA GLU A 87 0.73 -10.71 21.96
C GLU A 87 1.53 -9.93 20.92
N LYS A 88 2.83 -9.74 21.17
CA LYS A 88 3.73 -9.02 20.25
C LYS A 88 3.88 -9.76 18.92
N MET A 89 3.99 -11.08 18.96
CA MET A 89 4.07 -11.93 17.78
C MET A 89 2.79 -11.80 16.94
N GLY A 90 1.61 -11.89 17.57
CA GLY A 90 0.33 -11.71 16.87
C GLY A 90 0.22 -10.35 16.18
N LEU A 91 0.57 -9.26 16.88
CA LEU A 91 0.56 -7.91 16.30
C LEU A 91 1.55 -7.75 15.13
N ALA A 92 2.76 -8.30 15.28
CA ALA A 92 3.80 -8.21 14.25
C ALA A 92 3.41 -8.97 12.98
N LEU A 93 2.87 -10.20 13.12
CA LEU A 93 2.41 -11.01 12.00
C LEU A 93 1.26 -10.34 11.26
N HIS A 94 0.29 -9.78 11.98
CA HIS A 94 -0.82 -9.06 11.37
C HIS A 94 -0.35 -7.84 10.56
N ARG A 95 0.69 -7.13 11.02
CA ARG A 95 1.26 -5.99 10.28
C ARG A 95 2.02 -6.40 9.02
N LEU A 96 2.59 -7.61 8.99
CA LEU A 96 3.30 -8.14 7.82
C LEU A 96 2.36 -8.74 6.77
N ALA A 97 1.22 -9.25 7.20
CA ALA A 97 0.21 -9.83 6.31
C ALA A 97 -0.70 -8.76 5.64
N ALA A 98 -0.63 -7.51 6.10
CA ALA A 98 -1.42 -6.38 5.61
C ALA A 98 -0.88 -5.79 4.30
#